data_AF-A0A432IGA0-F1
#
_entry.id   AF-A0A432IGA0-F1
#
_cell.length_a   1.000
_cell.length_b   1.000
_cell.length_c   1.000
_cell.angle_alpha   90.00
_cell.angle_beta   90.00
_cell.angle_gamma   90.00
#
_symmetry.space_group_name_H-M   'P 1'
#
loop_
_entity.id
_entity.type
_entity.pdbx_description
1 polymer ?
#
loop_
_entity_poly.entity_id
_entity_poly.type
_entity_poly.pdbx_seq_one_letter_code
_entity_poly.pdbx_strand_id
1 'polypeptide(L)'
;MIVAAFVALKMQSISKAWEFIYAMGAGIGLVLILRWFWWRINAWSEITALATSFLMTIVLEIIAAVQTISSGGVYVLFEKAPVLFGMTLQVHHKLLIIVPCAIISWVTVTFLTEPEPFDRLTAFYQKVQPGGWWQPVIGNIDHTLQPVSSGFFPQWIAGIMMIYGATFAQTYGCG
;
A
#
# COMPACT_ATOMS: atom_id res chain seq x y z
N MET A 1 -0.56 19.31 -15.86
CA MET A 1 -1.98 19.76 -15.77
C MET A 1 -2.82 19.38 -16.99
N ILE A 2 -2.32 19.56 -18.22
CA ILE A 2 -3.08 19.25 -19.45
C ILE A 2 -3.49 17.76 -19.54
N VAL A 3 -2.57 16.84 -19.24
CA VAL A 3 -2.86 15.39 -19.24
C VAL A 3 -3.93 15.01 -18.21
N ALA A 4 -3.86 15.60 -17.01
CA ALA A 4 -4.85 15.35 -15.96
C ALA A 4 -6.25 15.86 -16.37
N ALA A 5 -6.32 17.03 -17.01
CA ALA A 5 -7.58 17.57 -17.53
C ALA A 5 -8.18 16.66 -18.62
N PHE A 6 -7.36 16.14 -19.53
CA PHE A 6 -7.82 15.21 -20.57
C PHE A 6 -8.35 13.90 -19.99
N VAL A 7 -7.64 13.31 -19.02
CA VAL A 7 -8.08 12.09 -18.33
C VAL A 7 -9.38 12.35 -17.56
N ALA A 8 -9.50 13.48 -16.86
CA ALA A 8 -10.71 13.84 -16.12
C ALA A 8 -11.95 13.95 -17.02
N LEU A 9 -11.83 14.54 -18.20
CA LEU A 9 -12.93 14.61 -19.18
C LEU A 9 -13.38 13.24 -19.69
N LYS A 10 -12.52 12.22 -19.60
CA LYS A 10 -12.84 10.84 -19.97
C LYS A 10 -13.42 10.02 -18.80
N MET A 11 -13.36 10.51 -17.56
CA MET A 11 -13.93 9.82 -16.41
C MET A 11 -15.43 10.11 -16.29
N GLN A 12 -16.25 9.10 -16.57
CA GLN A 12 -17.71 9.20 -16.47
C GLN A 12 -18.25 8.91 -15.06
N SER A 13 -17.40 8.41 -14.14
CA SER A 13 -17.81 8.04 -12.77
C SER A 13 -16.71 8.31 -11.74
N ILE A 14 -17.12 8.90 -10.61
CA ILE A 14 -16.25 9.18 -9.46
C ILE A 14 -15.83 7.90 -8.76
N SER A 15 -16.70 6.89 -8.71
CA SER A 15 -16.38 5.58 -8.13
C SER A 15 -15.19 4.94 -8.85
N LYS A 16 -15.11 5.10 -10.18
CA LYS A 16 -13.97 4.63 -10.98
C LYS A 16 -12.68 5.40 -10.74
N ALA A 17 -12.78 6.70 -10.47
CA ALA A 17 -11.62 7.50 -10.05
C ALA A 17 -11.05 7.02 -8.73
N TRP A 18 -11.93 6.70 -7.78
CA TRP A 18 -11.52 6.16 -6.50
C TRP A 18 -10.89 4.77 -6.65
N GLU A 19 -11.48 3.87 -7.43
CA GLU A 19 -10.91 2.54 -7.72
C GLU A 19 -9.49 2.64 -8.33
N PHE A 20 -9.27 3.60 -9.23
CA PHE A 20 -7.96 3.84 -9.83
C PHE A 20 -6.93 4.33 -8.81
N ILE A 21 -7.27 5.36 -8.03
CA ILE A 21 -6.39 5.90 -6.98
C ILE A 21 -6.06 4.82 -5.96
N TYR A 22 -7.05 4.02 -5.58
CA TYR A 22 -6.90 2.93 -4.64
C TYR A 22 -5.96 1.84 -5.17
N ALA A 23 -6.10 1.43 -6.43
CA ALA A 23 -5.23 0.44 -7.06
C ALA A 23 -3.76 0.92 -7.16
N MET A 24 -3.54 2.18 -7.55
CA MET A 24 -2.19 2.76 -7.62
C MET A 24 -1.52 2.87 -6.25
N GLY A 25 -2.29 3.17 -5.19
CA GLY A 25 -1.80 3.34 -3.83
C GLY A 25 -1.69 2.04 -3.02
N ALA A 26 -2.15 0.92 -3.54
CA ALA A 26 -2.26 -0.31 -2.76
C ALA A 26 -0.91 -0.88 -2.28
N GLY A 27 0.18 -0.70 -3.04
CA GLY A 27 1.47 -1.30 -2.68
C GLY A 27 2.31 -0.53 -1.66
N ILE A 28 2.05 0.76 -1.43
CA ILE A 28 2.88 1.58 -0.53
C ILE A 28 2.58 1.34 0.95
N GLY A 29 1.36 0.89 1.30
CA GLY A 29 0.90 0.83 2.68
C GLY A 29 1.83 0.03 3.61
N LEU A 30 2.29 -1.14 3.16
CA LEU A 30 3.19 -1.98 3.96
C LEU A 30 4.58 -1.34 4.14
N VAL A 31 5.10 -0.67 3.10
CA VAL A 31 6.42 -0.03 3.17
C VAL A 31 6.45 1.07 4.21
N LEU A 32 5.40 1.90 4.27
CA LEU A 32 5.31 2.99 5.24
C LEU A 32 5.25 2.49 6.68
N ILE A 33 4.54 1.38 6.93
CA ILE A 33 4.51 0.76 8.26
C ILE A 33 5.91 0.22 8.60
N LEU A 34 6.50 -0.57 7.71
CA LEU A 34 7.81 -1.18 7.93
C LEU A 34 8.92 -0.14 8.08
N ARG A 35 8.80 1.04 7.46
CA ARG A 35 9.76 2.14 7.62
C ARG A 35 9.93 2.57 9.07
N TRP A 36 8.88 2.51 9.89
CA TRP A 36 8.97 2.83 11.32
C TRP A 36 9.62 1.69 12.12
N PHE A 37 9.38 0.44 11.74
CA PHE A 37 9.83 -0.73 12.50
C PHE A 37 11.14 -1.36 11.99
N TRP A 38 11.62 -0.99 10.81
CA TRP A 38 12.77 -1.62 10.15
C TRP A 38 13.69 -0.60 9.48
N TRP A 39 14.91 -0.48 10.03
CA TRP A 39 15.95 0.46 9.58
C TRP A 39 16.44 0.27 8.13
N ARG A 40 16.17 -0.87 7.50
CA ARG A 40 16.61 -1.20 6.14
C ARG A 40 15.75 -0.57 5.05
N ILE A 41 14.53 -0.16 5.37
CA ILE A 41 13.63 0.47 4.39
C ILE A 41 14.18 1.85 4.04
N ASN A 42 14.46 2.06 2.76
CA ASN A 42 14.98 3.32 2.23
C ASN A 42 13.98 3.96 1.26
N ALA A 43 14.34 5.15 0.74
CA ALA A 43 13.51 5.86 -0.24
C ALA A 43 13.30 5.06 -1.54
N TRP A 44 14.27 4.21 -1.92
CA TRP A 44 14.16 3.37 -3.11
C TRP A 44 13.07 2.30 -2.96
N SER A 45 12.95 1.67 -1.81
CA SER A 45 11.86 0.72 -1.52
C SER A 45 10.48 1.37 -1.69
N GLU A 46 10.31 2.62 -1.25
CA GLU A 46 9.06 3.38 -1.43
C GLU A 46 8.77 3.68 -2.89
N ILE A 47 9.77 4.19 -3.61
CA ILE A 47 9.66 4.50 -5.04
C ILE A 47 9.34 3.22 -5.83
N THR A 48 9.99 2.10 -5.51
CA THR A 48 9.73 0.82 -6.15
C THR A 48 8.32 0.31 -5.87
N ALA A 49 7.84 0.40 -4.63
CA ALA A 49 6.48 -0.03 -4.30
C ALA A 49 5.41 0.79 -5.05
N LEU A 50 5.61 2.11 -5.18
CA LEU A 50 4.73 2.97 -5.96
C LEU A 50 4.84 2.68 -7.46
N ALA A 51 6.05 2.60 -7.99
CA ALA A 51 6.29 2.35 -9.41
C ALA A 51 5.71 1.01 -9.85
N THR A 52 5.91 -0.05 -9.07
CA THR A 52 5.39 -1.39 -9.38
C THR A 52 3.87 -1.43 -9.31
N SER A 53 3.25 -0.80 -8.31
CA SER A 53 1.79 -0.73 -8.19
C SER A 53 1.16 0.05 -9.34
N PHE A 54 1.79 1.17 -9.72
CA PHE A 54 1.40 1.97 -10.86
C PHE A 54 1.50 1.18 -12.18
N LEU A 55 2.64 0.53 -12.43
CA LEU A 55 2.87 -0.28 -13.62
C LEU A 55 1.90 -1.47 -13.70
N MET A 56 1.69 -2.19 -12.59
CA MET A 56 0.74 -3.31 -12.55
C MET A 56 -0.69 -2.85 -12.82
N THR A 57 -1.09 -1.70 -12.28
CA THR A 57 -2.41 -1.11 -12.56
C THR A 57 -2.56 -0.80 -14.05
N ILE A 58 -1.55 -0.18 -14.68
CA ILE A 58 -1.56 0.09 -16.12
C ILE A 58 -1.62 -1.20 -16.95
N VAL A 59 -0.80 -2.21 -16.61
CA VAL A 59 -0.77 -3.49 -17.34
C VAL A 59 -2.14 -4.19 -17.28
N LEU A 60 -2.78 -4.23 -16.10
CA LEU A 60 -4.11 -4.83 -15.95
C LEU A 60 -5.18 -4.07 -16.75
N GLU A 61 -5.10 -2.74 -16.82
CA GLU A 61 -6.03 -1.93 -17.64
C GLU A 61 -5.78 -2.09 -19.14
N ILE A 62 -4.53 -2.24 -19.58
CA ILE A 62 -4.22 -2.55 -20.99
C ILE A 62 -4.79 -3.91 -21.37
N ILE A 63 -4.64 -4.93 -20.52
CA ILE A 63 -5.22 -6.26 -20.74
C ILE A 63 -6.76 -6.16 -20.84
N ALA A 64 -7.39 -5.41 -19.92
CA ALA A 64 -8.83 -5.17 -19.96
C ALA A 64 -9.27 -4.47 -21.25
N ALA A 65 -8.50 -3.49 -21.73
CA ALA A 65 -8.77 -2.77 -22.97
C ALA A 65 -8.69 -3.68 -24.20
N VAL A 66 -7.59 -4.44 -24.33
CA VAL A 66 -7.39 -5.39 -25.44
C VAL A 66 -8.51 -6.43 -25.48
N GLN A 67 -8.90 -6.97 -24.32
CA GLN A 67 -9.94 -7.99 -24.22
C GLN A 67 -11.34 -7.44 -24.55
N THR A 68 -11.61 -6.19 -24.15
CA THR A 68 -12.88 -5.49 -24.44
C THR A 68 -13.03 -5.19 -25.93
N ILE A 69 -11.95 -4.72 -26.57
CA ILE A 69 -11.91 -4.44 -28.01
C ILE A 69 -12.07 -5.74 -28.81
N SER A 70 -11.41 -6.82 -28.39
CA SER A 70 -11.52 -8.14 -29.04
C SER A 70 -12.92 -8.74 -28.94
N SER A 71 -13.70 -8.35 -27.92
CA SER A 71 -15.09 -8.77 -27.74
C SER A 71 -16.10 -7.85 -28.46
N GLY A 72 -15.62 -6.87 -29.26
CA GLY A 72 -16.46 -5.94 -30.02
C GLY A 72 -17.20 -4.90 -29.18
N GLY A 73 -16.83 -4.70 -27.91
CA GLY A 73 -17.47 -3.74 -27.02
C GLY A 73 -16.80 -2.36 -27.03
N VAL A 74 -17.56 -1.32 -26.69
CA VAL A 74 -17.00 0.01 -26.39
C VAL A 74 -16.20 -0.07 -25.09
N TYR A 75 -14.92 0.30 -25.12
CA TYR A 75 -14.10 0.38 -23.92
C TYR A 75 -14.39 1.67 -23.17
N VAL A 76 -14.77 1.53 -21.89
CA VAL A 76 -14.83 2.62 -20.92
C VAL A 76 -13.79 2.34 -19.85
N LEU A 77 -12.99 3.37 -19.53
CA LEU A 77 -11.87 3.30 -18.59
C LEU A 77 -12.34 2.76 -17.23
N PHE A 78 -11.73 1.67 -16.73
CA PHE A 78 -12.06 0.99 -15.46
C PHE A 78 -13.48 0.38 -15.34
N GLU A 79 -14.26 0.31 -16.42
CA GLU A 79 -15.63 -0.23 -16.35
C GLU A 79 -15.65 -1.76 -16.45
N LYS A 80 -14.80 -2.35 -17.32
CA LYS A 80 -14.74 -3.80 -17.49
C LYS A 80 -13.62 -4.43 -16.65
N ALA A 81 -14.02 -5.42 -15.85
CA ALA A 81 -13.11 -6.33 -15.19
C ALA A 81 -12.33 -7.14 -16.25
N PRO A 82 -10.98 -7.15 -16.23
CA PRO A 82 -10.22 -8.07 -17.09
C PRO A 82 -10.59 -9.50 -16.73
N VAL A 83 -10.76 -10.35 -17.74
CA VAL A 83 -11.06 -11.77 -17.54
C VAL A 83 -9.75 -12.52 -17.67
N LEU A 84 -9.16 -12.86 -16.53
CA LEU A 84 -7.95 -13.68 -16.42
C LEU A 84 -8.40 -15.07 -16.00
N PHE A 85 -7.99 -16.11 -16.74
CA PHE A 85 -8.36 -17.50 -16.49
C PHE A 85 -9.87 -17.80 -16.44
N GLY A 86 -10.72 -17.01 -17.13
CA GLY A 86 -12.16 -17.24 -17.19
C GLY A 86 -12.98 -16.67 -16.02
N MET A 87 -12.35 -15.95 -15.09
CA MET A 87 -13.02 -15.28 -13.97
C MET A 87 -13.03 -13.75 -14.16
N THR A 88 -14.12 -13.09 -13.82
CA THR A 88 -14.22 -11.63 -13.84
C THR A 88 -13.43 -11.05 -12.65
N LEU A 89 -12.30 -10.38 -12.91
CA LEU A 89 -11.56 -9.69 -11.85
C LEU A 89 -12.28 -8.42 -11.41
N GLN A 90 -13.15 -8.57 -10.43
CA GLN A 90 -13.64 -7.46 -9.63
C GLN A 90 -12.48 -6.74 -8.91
N VAL A 91 -12.72 -5.51 -8.45
CA VAL A 91 -11.71 -4.60 -7.86
C VAL A 91 -10.84 -5.29 -6.80
N HIS A 92 -11.43 -6.10 -5.93
CA HIS A 92 -10.72 -6.83 -4.89
C HIS A 92 -9.71 -7.84 -5.44
N HIS A 93 -10.03 -8.50 -6.55
CA HIS A 93 -9.11 -9.43 -7.20
C HIS A 93 -7.91 -8.71 -7.80
N LYS A 94 -8.08 -7.48 -8.32
CA LYS A 94 -6.96 -6.69 -8.86
C LYS A 94 -5.92 -6.43 -7.76
N LEU A 95 -6.38 -6.11 -6.55
CA LEU A 95 -5.52 -5.82 -5.40
C LEU A 95 -4.79 -7.06 -4.90
N LEU A 96 -5.45 -8.22 -4.92
CA LEU A 96 -4.82 -9.50 -4.57
C LEU A 96 -3.66 -9.86 -5.50
N ILE A 97 -3.58 -9.28 -6.70
CA ILE A 97 -2.45 -9.44 -7.62
C ILE A 97 -1.42 -8.32 -7.43
N ILE A 98 -1.88 -7.05 -7.38
CA ILE A 98 -1.00 -5.89 -7.29
C ILE A 98 -0.17 -5.91 -6.00
N VAL A 99 -0.80 -6.19 -4.86
CA VAL A 99 -0.16 -6.10 -3.55
C VAL A 99 0.99 -7.10 -3.41
N PRO A 100 0.82 -8.42 -3.67
CA PRO A 100 1.94 -9.36 -3.60
C PRO A 100 3.06 -9.06 -4.59
N CYS A 101 2.73 -8.64 -5.82
CA CYS A 101 3.73 -8.25 -6.80
C CYS A 101 4.55 -7.03 -6.34
N ALA A 102 3.88 -6.02 -5.77
CA ALA A 102 4.56 -4.86 -5.20
C ALA A 102 5.43 -5.25 -4.01
N ILE A 103 4.93 -6.13 -3.12
CA ILE A 103 5.68 -6.66 -1.97
C ILE A 103 6.96 -7.33 -2.41
N ILE A 104 6.88 -8.27 -3.35
CA ILE A 104 8.06 -8.98 -3.86
C ILE A 104 9.05 -7.96 -4.45
N SER A 105 8.58 -7.03 -5.27
CA SER A 105 9.47 -6.09 -5.94
C SER A 105 10.19 -5.14 -4.98
N TRP A 106 9.48 -4.50 -4.04
CA TRP A 106 10.14 -3.58 -3.12
C TRP A 106 11.02 -4.33 -2.12
N VAL A 107 10.65 -5.54 -1.70
CA VAL A 107 11.51 -6.38 -0.84
C VAL A 107 12.81 -6.71 -1.56
N THR A 108 12.75 -7.13 -2.83
CA THR A 108 13.94 -7.37 -3.65
C THR A 108 14.81 -6.12 -3.75
N VAL A 109 14.23 -4.95 -4.02
CA VAL A 109 14.99 -3.69 -4.08
C VAL A 109 15.59 -3.29 -2.74
N THR A 110 14.90 -3.55 -1.62
CA THR A 110 15.41 -3.27 -0.27
C THR A 110 16.69 -4.04 0.02
N PHE A 111 16.81 -5.28 -0.46
CA PHE A 111 18.01 -6.09 -0.28
C PHE A 111 19.13 -5.74 -1.28
N LEU A 112 18.78 -5.25 -2.46
CA LEU A 112 19.74 -4.86 -3.49
C LEU A 112 20.31 -3.45 -3.29
N THR A 113 19.56 -2.56 -2.64
CA THR A 113 19.94 -1.16 -2.47
C THR A 113 20.67 -0.94 -1.16
N GLU A 114 21.59 0.01 -1.14
CA GLU A 114 22.30 0.40 0.07
C GLU A 114 21.32 1.00 1.11
N PRO A 115 21.51 0.70 2.40
CA PRO A 115 20.76 1.36 3.46
C PRO A 115 21.11 2.85 3.55
N GLU A 116 20.20 3.63 4.14
CA GLU A 116 20.43 5.06 4.41
C GLU A 116 21.70 5.26 5.27
N PRO A 117 22.46 6.35 5.10
CA PRO A 117 23.65 6.62 5.90
C PRO A 117 23.39 6.56 7.41
N PHE A 118 24.27 5.85 8.13
CA PHE A 118 24.15 5.62 9.57
C PHE A 118 24.01 6.92 10.38
N ASP A 119 24.68 8.01 9.99
CA ASP A 119 24.56 9.30 10.69
C ASP A 119 23.12 9.83 10.71
N ARG A 120 22.37 9.66 9.61
CA ARG A 120 20.96 10.07 9.51
C ARG A 120 20.07 9.16 10.34
N LEU A 121 20.33 7.85 10.30
CA LEU A 121 19.61 6.84 11.08
C LEU A 121 19.76 7.09 12.59
N THR A 122 20.99 7.37 13.07
CA THR A 122 21.25 7.68 14.48
C THR A 122 20.60 8.98 14.91
N ALA A 123 20.69 10.05 14.09
CA ALA A 123 20.04 11.33 14.38
C ALA A 123 18.50 11.21 14.43
N PHE A 124 17.91 10.34 13.59
CA PHE A 124 16.48 10.02 13.64
C PHE A 124 16.13 9.22 14.89
N TYR A 125 16.89 8.17 15.19
CA TYR A 125 16.67 7.30 16.34
C TYR A 125 16.72 8.07 17.66
N GLN A 126 17.66 9.01 17.83
CA GLN A 126 17.77 9.86 19.02
C GLN A 126 16.53 10.73 19.27
N LYS A 127 15.81 11.13 18.21
CA LYS A 127 14.65 12.01 18.33
C LYS A 127 13.34 11.25 18.54
N VAL A 128 13.18 10.11 17.87
CA VAL A 128 11.90 9.40 17.76
C VAL A 128 11.87 8.14 18.62
N GLN A 129 13.01 7.49 18.83
CA GLN A 129 13.14 6.20 19.53
C GLN A 129 12.05 5.19 19.10
N PRO A 130 11.92 4.91 17.79
CA PRO A 130 10.87 4.03 17.30
C PRO A 130 11.08 2.59 17.80
N GLY A 131 9.97 1.88 18.02
CA GLY A 131 10.01 0.44 18.30
C GLY A 131 10.39 -0.37 17.05
N GLY A 132 10.87 -1.60 17.25
CA GLY A 132 11.12 -2.56 16.16
C GLY A 132 12.57 -3.04 16.07
N TRP A 133 12.99 -3.41 14.86
CA TRP A 133 14.26 -4.08 14.57
C TRP A 133 15.42 -3.10 14.33
N TRP A 134 15.65 -2.15 15.24
CA TRP A 134 16.68 -1.10 15.10
C TRP A 134 18.05 -1.46 15.67
N GLN A 135 18.26 -2.72 16.05
CA GLN A 135 19.46 -3.22 16.77
C GLN A 135 20.81 -2.70 16.26
N PRO A 136 21.08 -2.58 14.94
CA PRO A 136 22.37 -2.08 14.45
C PRO A 136 22.59 -0.56 14.63
N VAL A 137 21.51 0.20 14.83
CA VAL A 137 21.51 1.66 15.00
C VAL A 137 21.40 2.04 16.49
N ILE A 138 20.91 1.11 17.32
CA ILE A 138 20.91 1.19 18.78
C ILE A 138 22.36 1.04 19.25
N GLY A 139 23.14 2.12 19.17
CA GLY A 139 24.44 2.21 19.84
C GLY A 139 24.28 2.28 21.37
N ASN A 140 25.26 2.87 22.06
CA ASN A 140 25.19 3.18 23.50
C ASN A 140 24.29 4.39 23.80
N ILE A 141 23.04 4.38 23.33
CA ILE A 141 22.09 5.46 23.57
C ILE A 141 21.22 5.07 24.76
N ASP A 142 21.25 5.84 25.83
CA ASP A 142 20.35 5.65 26.97
C ASP A 142 18.90 5.81 26.52
N HIS A 143 18.12 4.74 26.70
CA HIS A 143 16.70 4.73 26.36
C HIS A 143 15.93 5.60 27.35
N THR A 144 15.57 6.81 26.93
CA THR A 144 14.76 7.75 27.72
C THR A 144 13.26 7.48 27.62
N LEU A 145 12.79 6.88 26.52
CA LEU A 145 11.39 6.52 26.29
C LEU A 145 11.21 5.00 26.33
N GLN A 146 10.06 4.55 26.87
CA GLN A 146 9.71 3.13 26.79
C GLN A 146 9.55 2.73 25.32
N PRO A 147 10.21 1.63 24.87
CA PRO A 147 10.07 1.19 23.50
C PRO A 147 8.61 0.77 23.26
N VAL A 148 7.99 1.37 22.24
CA VAL A 148 6.59 1.10 21.83
C VAL A 148 6.31 -0.39 21.57
N SER A 149 7.33 -1.24 21.48
CA SER A 149 7.18 -2.69 21.37
C SER A 149 6.54 -3.36 22.59
N SER A 150 6.63 -2.79 23.80
CA SER A 150 6.03 -3.40 24.99
C SER A 150 4.54 -3.11 25.07
N GLY A 151 3.70 -4.03 24.57
CA GLY A 151 2.24 -3.96 24.71
C GLY A 151 1.46 -3.47 23.48
N PHE A 152 2.14 -3.12 22.39
CA PHE A 152 1.49 -2.66 21.15
C PHE A 152 0.47 -3.66 20.61
N PHE A 153 0.84 -4.94 20.43
CA PHE A 153 -0.05 -5.94 19.82
C PHE A 153 -1.34 -6.18 20.63
N PRO A 154 -1.30 -6.39 21.96
CA PRO A 154 -2.52 -6.50 22.77
C PRO A 154 -3.40 -5.25 22.71
N GLN A 155 -2.82 -4.05 22.81
CA GLN A 155 -3.56 -2.78 22.79
C GLN A 155 -4.18 -2.52 21.42
N TRP A 156 -3.46 -2.84 20.36
CA TRP A 156 -3.95 -2.73 18.98
C TRP A 156 -5.12 -3.67 18.71
N ILE A 157 -5.02 -4.94 19.14
CA ILE A 157 -6.13 -5.91 19.04
C ILE A 157 -7.33 -5.46 19.87
N ALA A 158 -7.10 -4.98 21.11
CA ALA A 158 -8.18 -4.46 21.94
C ALA A 158 -8.89 -3.26 21.28
N GLY A 159 -8.13 -2.36 20.65
CA GLY A 159 -8.68 -1.24 19.87
C GLY A 159 -9.51 -1.71 18.67
N ILE A 160 -9.01 -2.68 17.90
CA ILE A 160 -9.77 -3.32 16.80
C ILE A 160 -11.08 -3.89 17.32
N MET A 161 -11.03 -4.70 18.38
CA MET A 161 -12.21 -5.33 18.98
C MET A 161 -13.21 -4.29 19.49
N MET A 162 -12.74 -3.19 20.08
CA MET A 162 -13.59 -2.10 20.53
C MET A 162 -14.30 -1.40 19.36
N ILE A 163 -13.58 -1.08 18.27
CA ILE A 163 -14.14 -0.40 17.11
C ILE A 163 -15.20 -1.28 16.42
N TYR A 164 -14.85 -2.55 16.15
CA TYR A 164 -15.79 -3.48 15.52
C TYR A 164 -16.98 -3.74 16.46
N GLY A 165 -16.73 -3.93 17.76
CA GLY A 165 -17.78 -4.09 18.77
C GLY A 165 -18.76 -2.92 18.80
N ALA A 166 -18.26 -1.68 18.78
CA ALA A 166 -19.10 -0.48 18.73
C ALA A 166 -19.92 -0.38 17.43
N THR A 167 -19.32 -0.72 16.29
CA THR A 167 -20.00 -0.72 14.98
C THR A 167 -21.14 -1.74 14.93
N PHE A 168 -20.91 -2.94 15.45
CA PHE A 168 -21.96 -3.96 15.56
C PHE A 168 -23.03 -3.57 16.58
N ALA A 169 -22.65 -3.01 17.73
CA ALA A 169 -23.61 -2.55 18.74
C ALA A 169 -24.56 -1.48 18.18
N GLN A 170 -24.06 -0.56 17.35
CA GLN A 170 -24.89 0.47 16.72
C GLN A 170 -25.87 -0.10 15.69
N THR A 171 -25.52 -1.22 15.06
CA THR A 171 -26.36 -1.89 14.05
C THR A 171 -27.44 -2.78 14.69
N TYR A 172 -27.14 -3.40 15.84
CA TYR A 172 -28.07 -4.28 16.56
C TYR A 172 -28.87 -3.60 17.68
N GLY A 173 -28.48 -2.41 18.12
CA GLY A 173 -29.12 -1.67 19.23
C GLY A 173 -30.31 -0.79 18.83
N CYS A 174 -30.66 -0.71 17.54
CA CYS A 174 -31.81 0.04 17.03
C CYS A 174 -32.97 -0.86 16.55
N GLY A 175 -33.03 -2.12 17.00
CA GLY A 175 -34.14 -3.04 16.76
C GLY A 175 -35.13 -3.07 17.92
#